data_AF-A0A537RGF8-F1
#
_entry.id   AF-A0A537RGF8-F1
#
_cell.length_a   1.000
_cell.length_b   1.000
_cell.length_c   1.000
_cell.angle_alpha   90.00
_cell.angle_beta   90.00
_cell.angle_gamma   90.00
#
_symmetry.space_group_name_H-M   'P 1'
#
loop_
_entity.id
_entity.type
_entity.pdbx_description
1 polymer ?
#
loop_
_entity_poly.entity_id
_entity_poly.type
_entity_poly.pdbx_seq_one_letter_code
_entity_poly.pdbx_strand_id
1 'polypeptide(L)'
;MTVPRENDLLTERVIGFAIEVHRSLGPGLLESAYEECLCFQLKQKSIPFKRQVFLPVIYKSVRLDCGYKVDIVVQQQVILELKTV
;
A
#
# COMPACT_ATOMS: atom_id res chain seq x y z
N MET A 1 27.01 -13.09 -1.26
CA MET A 1 26.20 -11.90 -0.97
C MET A 1 25.24 -11.71 -2.14
N THR A 2 23.95 -11.90 -1.94
CA THR A 2 22.94 -11.73 -3.00
C THR A 2 22.53 -10.26 -3.09
N VAL A 3 22.57 -9.69 -4.30
CA VAL A 3 22.08 -8.33 -4.56
C VAL A 3 20.55 -8.33 -4.34
N PRO A 4 19.98 -7.42 -3.54
CA PRO A 4 18.55 -7.31 -3.36
C PRO A 4 17.85 -7.06 -4.70
N ARG A 5 16.68 -7.65 -4.90
CA ARG A 5 15.86 -7.35 -6.08
C ARG A 5 15.32 -5.93 -5.96
N GLU A 6 15.02 -5.29 -7.08
CA GLU A 6 14.46 -3.93 -7.11
C GLU A 6 13.19 -3.80 -6.23
N ASN A 7 12.33 -4.82 -6.23
CA ASN A 7 11.13 -4.87 -5.41
C ASN A 7 11.43 -4.91 -3.90
N ASP A 8 12.57 -5.47 -3.49
CA ASP A 8 12.95 -5.53 -2.07
C ASP A 8 13.25 -4.12 -1.56
N LEU A 9 14.01 -3.34 -2.33
CA LEU A 9 14.34 -1.94 -2.01
C LEU A 9 13.09 -1.05 -2.01
N LEU A 10 12.16 -1.27 -2.94
CA LEU A 10 10.87 -0.57 -2.95
C LEU A 10 10.06 -0.89 -1.68
N THR A 11 10.00 -2.17 -1.32
CA THR A 11 9.26 -2.63 -0.13
C THR A 11 9.85 -2.02 1.15
N GLU A 12 11.17 -2.05 1.31
CA GLU A 12 11.87 -1.42 2.45
C GLU A 12 11.54 0.08 2.57
N ARG A 13 11.54 0.81 1.45
CA ARG A 13 11.18 2.24 1.44
C ARG A 13 9.74 2.47 1.86
N VAL A 14 8.80 1.70 1.32
CA VAL A 14 7.38 1.83 1.64
C VAL A 14 7.11 1.51 3.12
N ILE A 15 7.75 0.46 3.65
CA ILE A 15 7.70 0.15 5.09
C ILE A 15 8.26 1.32 5.92
N GLY A 16 9.38 1.89 5.49
CA GLY A 16 9.97 3.07 6.14
C GLY A 16 8.99 4.25 6.22
N PHE A 17 8.26 4.55 5.14
CA PHE A 17 7.24 5.60 5.15
C PHE A 17 6.06 5.26 6.07
N ALA A 18 5.59 4.01 6.08
CA ALA A 18 4.51 3.59 6.98
C ALA A 18 4.91 3.74 8.46
N ILE A 19 6.15 3.40 8.80
CA ILE A 19 6.72 3.60 10.14
C ILE A 19 6.80 5.09 10.47
N GLU A 20 7.24 5.94 9.54
CA GLU A 20 7.31 7.39 9.73
C GLU A 20 5.93 8.00 9.99
N VAL A 21 4.91 7.60 9.21
CA VAL A 21 3.52 8.02 9.41
C VAL A 21 3.03 7.59 10.79
N HIS A 22 3.21 6.32 11.16
CA HIS A 22 2.77 5.82 12.46
C HIS A 22 3.46 6.52 13.63
N ARG A 23 4.78 6.76 13.54
CA ARG A 23 5.53 7.50 14.56
C ARG A 23 5.07 8.94 14.71
N SER A 24 4.61 9.56 13.62
CA SER A 24 4.16 10.96 13.61
C SER A 24 2.75 11.12 14.19
N LEU A 25 1.85 10.17 13.90
CA LEU A 25 0.44 10.26 14.33
C LEU A 25 0.16 9.57 15.67
N GLY A 26 0.95 8.56 16.04
CA GLY A 26 0.61 7.65 17.13
C GLY A 26 -0.54 6.71 16.76
N PRO A 27 -0.99 5.82 17.67
CA PRO A 27 -2.13 4.91 17.46
C PRO A 27 -3.49 5.62 17.67
N GLY A 28 -4.60 4.93 17.32
CA GLY A 28 -5.96 5.38 17.64
C GLY A 28 -6.71 6.11 16.53
N LEU A 29 -6.15 6.19 15.31
CA LEU A 29 -6.85 6.69 14.13
C LEU A 29 -7.37 5.54 13.25
N LEU A 30 -8.34 5.87 12.39
CA LEU A 30 -8.87 4.93 11.40
C LEU A 30 -7.82 4.64 10.31
N GLU A 31 -7.89 3.45 9.72
CA GLU A 31 -7.05 3.02 8.59
C GLU A 31 -6.99 4.07 7.47
N SER A 32 -8.12 4.69 7.15
CA SER A 32 -8.23 5.72 6.11
C SER A 32 -7.36 6.96 6.36
N ALA A 33 -7.08 7.30 7.62
CA ALA A 33 -6.19 8.40 7.98
C ALA A 33 -4.72 8.04 7.69
N TYR A 34 -4.29 6.84 8.07
CA TYR A 34 -2.93 6.37 7.76
C TYR A 34 -2.73 6.16 6.26
N GLU A 35 -3.76 5.67 5.56
CA GLU A 35 -3.76 5.56 4.10
C GLU A 35 -3.51 6.92 3.44
N GLU A 36 -4.25 7.95 3.83
CA GLU A 36 -4.09 9.31 3.31
C GLU A 36 -2.67 9.84 3.54
N CYS A 37 -2.15 9.68 4.76
CA CYS A 37 -0.80 10.13 5.11
C CYS A 37 0.30 9.36 4.37
N LEU A 38 0.12 8.05 4.16
CA LEU A 38 1.06 7.25 3.39
C LEU A 38 1.03 7.65 1.90
N CYS A 39 -0.16 7.87 1.33
CA CYS A 39 -0.31 8.42 -0.02
C CYS A 39 0.37 9.79 -0.16
N PHE A 40 0.24 10.66 0.85
CA PHE A 40 0.96 11.94 0.89
C PHE A 40 2.48 11.75 0.87
N GLN A 41 3.03 10.84 1.67
CA GLN A 41 4.47 10.55 1.68
C GLN A 41 4.97 9.99 0.33
N LEU A 42 4.24 9.04 -0.26
CA LEU A 42 4.57 8.50 -1.59
C LEU A 42 4.58 9.60 -2.66
N LYS A 43 3.61 10.52 -2.61
CA LYS A 43 3.54 11.68 -3.50
C LYS A 43 4.72 12.62 -3.31
N GLN A 44 5.10 12.93 -2.06
CA GLN A 44 6.25 13.78 -1.75
C GLN A 44 7.59 13.20 -2.24
N LYS A 45 7.67 11.86 -2.33
CA LYS A 45 8.85 11.15 -2.84
C LYS A 45 8.75 10.82 -4.34
N SER A 46 7.74 11.34 -5.03
CA SER A 46 7.47 11.11 -6.46
C SER A 46 7.39 9.62 -6.82
N ILE A 47 6.86 8.79 -5.91
CA ILE A 47 6.67 7.36 -6.15
C ILE A 47 5.26 7.15 -6.71
N PRO A 48 5.12 6.60 -7.93
CA PRO A 48 3.80 6.33 -8.51
C PRO A 48 3.01 5.32 -7.66
N PHE A 49 1.74 5.64 -7.39
CA PHE A 49 0.82 4.72 -6.74
C PHE A 49 -0.60 4.88 -7.28
N LYS A 50 -1.42 3.86 -7.07
CA LYS A 50 -2.88 3.91 -7.21
C LYS A 50 -3.51 3.61 -5.87
N ARG A 51 -4.54 4.35 -5.53
CA ARG A 51 -5.27 4.21 -4.27
C ARG A 51 -6.62 3.54 -4.52
N GLN A 52 -7.10 2.71 -3.60
CA GLN A 52 -8.45 2.16 -3.59
C GLN A 52 -8.77 1.38 -4.89
N VAL A 53 -7.88 0.48 -5.29
CA VAL A 53 -7.92 -0.26 -6.57
C VAL A 53 -8.82 -1.48 -6.46
N PHE A 54 -9.87 -1.54 -7.28
CA PHE A 54 -10.72 -2.72 -7.38
C PHE A 54 -10.03 -3.85 -8.14
N LEU A 55 -9.92 -5.02 -7.50
CA LEU A 55 -9.44 -6.25 -8.13
C LEU A 55 -10.58 -7.27 -8.21
N PRO A 56 -11.04 -7.62 -9.43
CA PRO A 56 -12.05 -8.66 -9.58
C PRO A 56 -11.49 -10.02 -9.14
N VAL A 57 -12.33 -10.85 -8.54
CA VAL A 57 -11.98 -12.23 -8.22
C VAL A 57 -12.53 -13.14 -9.30
N ILE A 58 -11.67 -13.97 -9.88
CA ILE A 58 -12.11 -15.06 -10.77
C ILE A 58 -12.27 -16.32 -9.93
N TYR A 59 -13.52 -16.76 -9.74
CA TYR A 59 -13.84 -18.00 -9.03
C TYR A 59 -14.54 -18.97 -9.98
N LYS A 60 -13.94 -20.14 -10.22
CA LYS A 60 -14.48 -21.17 -11.14
C LYS A 60 -14.87 -20.59 -12.52
N SER A 61 -13.99 -19.78 -13.10
CA SER A 61 -14.21 -19.08 -14.38
C SER A 61 -15.33 -18.03 -14.37
N VAL A 62 -15.97 -17.78 -13.23
CA VAL A 62 -16.91 -16.68 -13.05
C VAL A 62 -16.16 -15.47 -12.51
N ARG A 63 -16.26 -14.34 -13.21
CA ARG A 63 -15.80 -13.06 -12.71
C ARG A 63 -16.80 -12.56 -11.67
N LEU A 64 -16.38 -12.51 -10.42
CA LEU A 64 -17.18 -11.97 -9.34
C LEU A 64 -16.78 -10.52 -9.10
N ASP A 65 -17.75 -9.62 -9.22
CA ASP A 65 -17.59 -8.20 -8.90
C ASP A 65 -17.68 -7.92 -7.38
N CYS A 66 -17.59 -8.97 -6.55
CA CYS A 66 -17.28 -8.85 -5.12
C CYS A 66 -15.78 -8.56 -4.89
N GLY A 67 -15.16 -7.85 -5.82
CA GLY A 67 -13.72 -7.69 -5.92
C GLY A 67 -13.12 -7.05 -4.68
N TYR A 68 -12.01 -7.62 -4.23
CA TYR A 68 -11.18 -7.07 -3.16
C TYR A 68 -10.71 -5.67 -3.56
N LYS A 69 -10.89 -4.69 -2.68
CA LYS A 69 -10.44 -3.32 -2.90
C LYS A 69 -9.12 -3.12 -2.17
N VAL A 70 -8.03 -3.11 -2.94
CA VAL A 70 -6.70 -2.87 -2.40
C VAL A 70 -6.57 -1.41 -1.99
N ASP A 71 -6.05 -1.15 -0.80
CA ASP A 71 -5.81 0.21 -0.33
C ASP A 71 -4.83 0.97 -1.23
N ILE A 72 -3.64 0.42 -1.48
CA ILE A 72 -2.63 1.08 -2.31
C ILE A 72 -1.86 0.07 -3.17
N VAL A 73 -1.67 0.39 -4.45
CA VAL A 73 -0.74 -0.30 -5.36
C VAL A 73 0.41 0.64 -5.71
N VAL A 74 1.62 0.32 -5.27
CA VAL A 74 2.84 1.14 -5.47
C VAL A 74 3.64 0.59 -6.66
N GLN A 75 3.97 1.47 -7.60
CA GLN A 75 4.72 1.18 -8.84
C GLN A 75 4.25 -0.05 -9.63
N GLN A 76 2.98 -0.46 -9.49
CA GLN A 76 2.46 -1.71 -10.08
C GLN A 76 3.21 -2.98 -9.66
N GLN A 77 3.98 -2.91 -8.56
CA GLN A 77 4.86 -3.97 -8.07
C GLN A 77 4.51 -4.41 -6.65
N VAL A 78 4.04 -3.49 -5.80
CA VAL A 78 3.74 -3.74 -4.38
C VAL A 78 2.27 -3.41 -4.10
N ILE A 79 1.58 -4.33 -3.44
CA ILE A 79 0.19 -4.19 -2.98
C ILE A 79 0.26 -3.96 -1.47
N LEU A 80 -0.44 -2.94 -0.98
CA LEU A 80 -0.57 -2.63 0.44
C LEU A 80 -2.01 -2.79 0.88
N GLU A 81 -2.18 -3.50 1.99
CA GLU A 81 -3.39 -3.54 2.80
C GLU A 81 -3.02 -2.95 4.16
N LEU A 82 -3.74 -1.91 4.57
CA LEU A 82 -3.46 -1.20 5.81
C LEU A 82 -4.37 -1.72 6.92
N LYS A 83 -3.79 -1.86 8.10
CA LYS A 83 -4.48 -2.20 9.34
C LYS A 83 -3.94 -1.28 10.43
N THR A 84 -4.79 -0.84 11.33
CA THR A 84 -4.40 0.02 12.46
C THR A 84 -4.67 -0.66 13.78
N VAL A 85 -3.94 -0.21 14.82
CA VAL A 85 -4.01 -0.71 16.19
C VAL A 85 -4.66 0.31 17.13
#